data_AF-A0A8S1AX20-F1
#
_entry.id   AF-A0A8S1AX20-F1
#
_cell.length_a   1.000
_cell.length_b   1.000
_cell.length_c   1.000
_cell.angle_alpha   90.00
_cell.angle_beta   90.00
_cell.angle_gamma   90.00
#
_symmetry.space_group_name_H-M   'P 1'
#
loop_
_entity.id
_entity.type
_entity.pdbx_description
1 polymer ?
#
loop_
_entity_poly.entity_id
_entity_poly.type
_entity_poly.pdbx_seq_one_letter_code
_entity_poly.pdbx_strand_id
1 'polypeptide(L)'
;MSTDGTDSTDRESDSTTESTVSKEPERDPDNISDNLTVPTNSGLVQGFQWQENENIIGYYDIPYGTFNHPFQSAIAAEKWQNIHEVQEHEKRCPQLENEEYVGDTDCLTLSIFKPLNAENASVLFHIHAENFDSGSGDPSIYGPDYLVTKEIILVLPNYRLGPLGFLCMQNETAPGNMALKDLSLALNWTRDNIKAFGGDPNNIAVSGEGQSGALAGLLALYPMSKENVKKVITESGSLLAYWALDRDPTTTAANFLERLTEINNVSAENLSLENLNMSTILTAAKDIEFRPCVETVDENSFMTTTPYATLSNNKIDISFLIGSTMFAGAHQAIYQTDSSIAKLNEDSTHLLPNDLQFSSSSLKQETGQRVKMQYFGEEIIQLSDQHNLSLCFTDIRYLGPSIRTARRLVAAGATVFFYEFAFAGQLNRVLDSIGNPVGGAVRGDIIGYLFTQDGVPCKEELIAECNIVGNLTEMLTNFLNSGSPSTDAVTWNKLEKVKELEEEWLLIDTDIKMQKGLHPNRLALWTKIYEDHFIERNGSRDISPVAYIIIVFQCLFFLTFCTTVSHIV
;
A
#
# COMPACT_ATOMS: atom_id res chain seq x y z
N MET A 1 -37.75 53.89 72.14
CA MET A 1 -37.89 55.00 71.18
C MET A 1 -37.65 54.38 69.81
N SER A 2 -38.65 53.83 69.11
CA SER A 2 -39.61 54.54 68.23
C SER A 2 -38.85 55.53 67.33
N THR A 3 -38.78 55.42 66.01
CA THR A 3 -39.76 55.00 64.98
C THR A 3 -39.06 54.89 63.60
N ASP A 4 -39.65 54.09 62.70
CA ASP A 4 -39.86 54.24 61.24
C ASP A 4 -38.73 54.78 60.33
N GLY A 5 -38.50 54.32 59.09
CA GLY A 5 -39.23 53.43 58.18
C GLY A 5 -38.89 53.83 56.74
N THR A 6 -38.87 52.85 55.81
CA THR A 6 -38.88 52.95 54.31
C THR A 6 -37.71 53.71 53.64
N ASP A 7 -37.19 53.41 52.44
CA ASP A 7 -37.73 52.87 51.19
C ASP A 7 -36.54 52.42 50.29
N SER A 8 -36.89 51.65 49.27
CA SER A 8 -36.12 51.07 48.17
C SER A 8 -35.22 52.02 47.35
N THR A 9 -34.12 51.49 46.76
CA THR A 9 -33.76 51.63 45.32
C THR A 9 -32.50 50.84 44.93
N ASP A 10 -32.58 50.33 43.70
CA ASP A 10 -31.71 49.49 42.87
C ASP A 10 -30.22 49.85 42.64
N ARG A 11 -29.49 48.80 42.18
CA ARG A 11 -28.26 48.76 41.33
C ARG A 11 -26.94 49.15 42.02
N GLU A 12 -25.83 48.42 41.93
CA GLU A 12 -25.19 47.61 40.88
C GLU A 12 -24.26 46.57 41.55
N SER A 13 -24.23 45.32 41.07
CA SER A 13 -23.19 44.34 41.42
C SER A 13 -22.38 44.02 40.17
N ASP A 14 -21.18 44.57 40.09
CA ASP A 14 -20.18 44.27 39.07
C ASP A 14 -19.50 42.94 39.45
N SER A 15 -19.75 41.88 38.68
CA SER A 15 -19.09 40.58 38.84
C SER A 15 -18.07 40.40 37.72
N THR A 16 -16.81 40.70 38.02
CA THR A 16 -15.67 40.32 37.16
C THR A 16 -15.48 38.81 37.22
N THR A 17 -15.73 38.14 36.10
CA THR A 17 -15.43 36.72 35.87
C THR A 17 -13.92 36.52 35.67
N GLU A 18 -13.26 35.87 36.62
CA GLU A 18 -11.91 35.34 36.44
C GLU A 18 -11.95 34.17 35.45
N SER A 19 -11.21 34.32 34.35
CA SER A 19 -10.93 33.26 33.39
C SER A 19 -9.99 32.24 34.02
N THR A 20 -10.49 31.05 34.34
CA THR A 20 -9.66 29.89 34.67
C THR A 20 -8.91 29.42 33.43
N VAL A 21 -7.66 29.83 33.32
CA VAL A 21 -6.67 29.20 32.44
C VAL A 21 -6.38 27.82 33.02
N SER A 22 -6.72 26.76 32.28
CA SER A 22 -6.33 25.38 32.59
C SER A 22 -4.81 25.27 32.57
N LYS A 23 -4.20 25.13 33.75
CA LYS A 23 -2.78 24.77 33.87
C LYS A 23 -2.59 23.32 33.44
N GLU A 24 -1.64 23.08 32.54
CA GLU A 24 -1.10 21.75 32.29
C GLU A 24 -0.62 21.13 33.62
N PRO A 25 -0.80 19.82 33.84
CA PRO A 25 -0.28 19.16 35.03
C PRO A 25 1.25 19.22 35.05
N GLU A 26 1.84 19.56 36.20
CA GLU A 26 3.28 19.51 36.44
C GLU A 26 3.75 18.04 36.36
N ARG A 27 4.71 17.76 35.47
CA ARG A 27 5.32 16.43 35.30
C ARG A 27 6.36 16.18 36.38
N ASP A 28 6.35 14.99 36.98
CA ASP A 28 7.40 14.52 37.88
C ASP A 28 8.59 13.98 37.04
N PRO A 29 9.76 14.63 37.05
CA PRO A 29 10.91 14.19 36.25
C PRO A 29 11.50 12.85 36.70
N ASP A 30 11.12 12.32 37.87
CA ASP A 30 11.62 11.04 38.39
C ASP A 30 10.70 9.84 38.06
N ASN A 31 9.52 10.08 37.47
CA ASN A 31 8.60 9.01 37.04
C ASN A 31 8.76 8.70 35.54
N ILE A 32 9.39 7.56 35.23
CA ILE A 32 9.63 7.11 33.85
C ILE A 32 8.32 7.03 33.05
N SER A 33 7.18 6.70 33.68
CA SER A 33 5.89 6.62 32.98
C SER A 33 5.37 7.98 32.50
N ASP A 34 5.52 9.03 33.33
CA ASP A 34 5.08 10.40 32.99
C ASP A 34 5.98 11.05 31.93
N ASN A 35 7.19 10.51 31.74
CA ASN A 35 8.16 11.01 30.77
C ASN A 35 7.93 10.46 29.34
N LEU A 36 7.05 9.46 29.18
CA LEU A 36 6.74 8.85 27.87
C LEU A 36 5.44 9.37 27.25
N THR A 37 4.67 10.22 27.95
CA THR A 37 3.44 10.82 27.42
C THR A 37 3.76 11.92 26.40
N VAL A 38 3.18 11.81 25.20
CA VAL A 38 3.37 12.76 24.09
C VAL A 38 2.06 13.48 23.77
N PRO A 39 2.07 14.83 23.64
CA PRO A 39 0.91 15.56 23.16
C PRO A 39 0.77 15.45 21.64
N THR A 40 -0.45 15.16 21.19
CA THR A 40 -0.85 15.24 19.77
C THR A 40 -1.95 16.29 19.61
N ASN A 41 -2.30 16.63 18.38
CA ASN A 41 -3.39 17.55 18.07
C ASN A 41 -4.77 17.02 18.50
N SER A 42 -4.87 15.69 18.68
CA SER A 42 -6.10 15.00 19.08
C SER A 42 -6.17 14.71 20.58
N GLY A 43 -5.04 14.61 21.28
CA GLY A 43 -4.97 14.42 22.73
C GLY A 43 -3.63 13.83 23.18
N LEU A 44 -3.53 13.51 24.47
CA LEU A 44 -2.32 12.89 25.04
C LEU A 44 -2.25 11.40 24.68
N VAL A 45 -1.05 10.91 24.38
CA VAL A 45 -0.77 9.50 24.07
C VAL A 45 0.32 9.00 25.01
N GLN A 46 0.06 7.90 25.70
CA GLN A 46 1.04 7.22 26.56
C GLN A 46 1.88 6.24 25.74
N GLY A 47 3.20 6.36 25.86
CA GLY A 47 4.13 5.38 25.30
C GLY A 47 4.53 4.31 26.31
N PHE A 48 5.20 3.28 25.81
CA PHE A 48 5.78 2.18 26.58
C PHE A 48 7.19 1.85 26.08
N GLN A 49 8.03 1.26 26.92
CA GLN A 49 9.33 0.77 26.49
C GLN A 49 9.17 -0.53 25.71
N TRP A 50 9.81 -0.61 24.54
CA TRP A 50 9.82 -1.83 23.73
C TRP A 50 10.50 -2.96 24.51
N GLN A 51 9.86 -4.12 24.55
CA GLN A 51 10.26 -5.20 25.44
C GLN A 51 11.64 -5.76 25.07
N GLU A 52 11.95 -5.83 23.78
CA GLU A 52 13.17 -6.41 23.25
C GLU A 52 14.34 -5.42 23.28
N ASN A 53 14.06 -4.12 23.37
CA ASN A 53 15.08 -3.06 23.44
C ASN A 53 14.58 -1.81 24.18
N GLU A 54 15.08 -1.60 25.40
CA GLU A 54 14.71 -0.46 26.26
C GLU A 54 15.02 0.93 25.67
N ASN A 55 15.84 1.00 24.61
CA ASN A 55 16.14 2.24 23.89
C ASN A 55 15.10 2.59 22.83
N ILE A 56 14.05 1.79 22.68
CA ILE A 56 12.93 2.04 21.77
C ILE A 56 11.68 2.32 22.60
N ILE A 57 10.96 3.38 22.23
CA ILE A 57 9.64 3.69 22.79
C ILE A 57 8.59 3.41 21.73
N GLY A 58 7.60 2.61 22.10
CA GLY A 58 6.43 2.28 21.29
C GLY A 58 5.20 3.08 21.71
N TYR A 59 4.32 3.32 20.74
CA TYR A 59 2.99 3.89 20.92
C TYR A 59 2.04 3.12 20.03
N TYR A 60 1.01 2.50 20.60
CA TYR A 60 0.10 1.64 19.85
C TYR A 60 -1.22 2.29 19.50
N ASP A 61 -1.71 1.92 18.31
CA ASP A 61 -3.09 2.06 17.89
C ASP A 61 -3.67 3.47 18.11
N ILE A 62 -2.89 4.50 17.81
CA ILE A 62 -3.32 5.90 17.92
C ILE A 62 -4.34 6.18 16.82
N PRO A 63 -5.58 6.57 17.15
CA PRO A 63 -6.60 6.82 16.15
C PRO A 63 -6.29 8.09 15.35
N TYR A 64 -6.20 7.95 14.04
CA TYR A 64 -6.02 9.07 13.12
C TYR A 64 -7.32 9.41 12.37
N GLY A 65 -8.25 8.47 12.26
CA GLY A 65 -9.50 8.65 11.54
C GLY A 65 -10.63 7.74 12.00
N THR A 66 -11.82 7.97 11.46
CA THR A 66 -12.99 7.10 11.61
C THR A 66 -13.90 7.21 10.38
N PHE A 67 -14.72 6.19 10.13
CA PHE A 67 -15.69 6.18 9.04
C PHE A 67 -17.02 5.60 9.50
N ASN A 68 -18.13 6.26 9.14
CA ASN A 68 -19.48 5.79 9.44
C ASN A 68 -20.05 4.90 8.33
N HIS A 69 -19.62 5.16 7.08
CA HIS A 69 -20.08 4.43 5.90
C HIS A 69 -18.89 3.68 5.26
N PRO A 70 -19.01 2.36 5.02
CA PRO A 70 -17.88 1.51 4.65
C PRO A 70 -17.13 1.96 3.39
N PHE A 71 -17.83 2.58 2.44
CA PHE A 71 -17.31 2.97 1.13
C PHE A 71 -17.13 4.49 0.94
N GLN A 72 -17.29 5.28 2.00
CA GLN A 72 -17.10 6.73 1.97
C GLN A 72 -15.84 7.18 2.70
N SER A 73 -15.38 8.39 2.39
CA SER A 73 -14.16 8.94 2.96
C SER A 73 -14.24 8.97 4.49
N ALA A 74 -13.14 8.58 5.14
CA ALA A 74 -12.99 8.76 6.57
C ALA A 74 -12.85 10.26 6.91
N ILE A 75 -13.18 10.59 8.15
CA ILE A 75 -12.89 11.90 8.76
C ILE A 75 -11.79 11.75 9.80
N ALA A 76 -11.13 12.85 10.13
CA ALA A 76 -10.12 12.87 11.19
C ALA A 76 -10.73 12.41 12.53
N ALA A 77 -9.94 11.69 13.33
CA ALA A 77 -10.36 11.24 14.65
C ALA A 77 -10.78 12.43 15.53
N GLU A 78 -11.82 12.21 16.35
CA GLU A 78 -12.25 13.19 17.34
C GLU A 78 -11.16 13.41 18.40
N LYS A 79 -11.17 14.59 19.04
CA LYS A 79 -10.26 14.85 20.14
C LYS A 79 -10.69 14.07 21.38
N TRP A 80 -9.73 13.48 22.08
CA TRP A 80 -9.96 12.76 23.33
C TRP A 80 -9.43 13.55 24.53
N GLN A 81 -10.10 13.40 25.68
CA GLN A 81 -9.73 14.07 26.94
C GLN A 81 -8.84 13.20 27.84
N ASN A 82 -9.12 11.89 27.87
CA ASN A 82 -8.33 10.94 28.65
C ASN A 82 -7.11 10.51 27.86
N ILE A 83 -6.00 10.22 28.53
CA ILE A 83 -4.78 9.74 27.87
C ILE A 83 -5.09 8.47 27.07
N HIS A 84 -4.65 8.42 25.80
CA HIS A 84 -4.70 7.20 24.98
C HIS A 84 -3.58 6.27 25.45
N GLU A 85 -3.95 5.20 26.13
CA GLU A 85 -3.02 4.26 26.77
C GLU A 85 -3.33 2.84 26.28
N VAL A 86 -2.52 2.37 25.34
CA VAL A 86 -2.61 1.03 24.74
C VAL A 86 -1.23 0.38 24.84
N GLN A 87 -1.19 -0.84 25.38
CA GLN A 87 0.06 -1.57 25.67
C GLN A 87 0.29 -2.77 24.72
N GLU A 88 -0.74 -3.17 23.97
CA GLU A 88 -0.68 -4.26 22.99
C GLU A 88 -1.32 -3.81 21.69
N HIS A 89 -0.79 -4.25 20.54
CA HIS A 89 -1.39 -3.96 19.24
C HIS A 89 -2.56 -4.92 19.00
N GLU A 90 -3.77 -4.37 18.88
CA GLU A 90 -5.00 -5.16 18.73
C GLU A 90 -5.80 -4.77 17.47
N LYS A 91 -5.51 -3.59 16.90
CA LYS A 91 -6.31 -3.06 15.80
C LYS A 91 -5.86 -3.59 14.45
N ARG A 92 -6.82 -4.12 13.69
CA ARG A 92 -6.71 -4.38 12.24
C ARG A 92 -8.04 -4.12 11.57
N CYS A 93 -8.00 -3.69 10.31
CA CYS A 93 -9.22 -3.44 9.54
C CYS A 93 -9.91 -4.74 9.11
N PRO A 94 -11.23 -4.69 8.83
CA PRO A 94 -12.02 -5.88 8.54
C PRO A 94 -11.49 -6.60 7.30
N GLN A 95 -11.23 -7.90 7.44
CA GLN A 95 -10.68 -8.76 6.40
C GLN A 95 -11.06 -10.23 6.64
N LEU A 96 -10.74 -11.10 5.68
CA LEU A 96 -10.87 -12.55 5.85
C LEU A 96 -9.50 -13.18 6.12
N GLU A 97 -9.44 -13.98 7.17
CA GLU A 97 -8.28 -14.80 7.50
C GLU A 97 -8.75 -16.25 7.64
N ASN A 98 -8.22 -17.17 6.82
CA ASN A 98 -8.66 -18.57 6.76
C ASN A 98 -10.18 -18.73 6.60
N GLU A 99 -10.80 -17.89 5.76
CA GLU A 99 -12.26 -17.81 5.54
C GLU A 99 -13.09 -17.28 6.72
N GLU A 100 -12.45 -16.85 7.81
CA GLU A 100 -13.10 -16.26 8.97
C GLU A 100 -12.97 -14.73 8.96
N TYR A 101 -14.01 -14.06 9.45
CA TYR A 101 -14.01 -12.61 9.64
C TYR A 101 -13.09 -12.22 10.81
N VAL A 102 -12.13 -11.33 10.56
CA VAL A 102 -11.27 -10.73 11.59
C VAL A 102 -11.20 -9.22 11.44
N GLY A 103 -10.87 -8.52 12.53
CA GLY A 103 -10.75 -7.06 12.57
C GLY A 103 -12.04 -6.32 12.95
N ASP A 104 -11.92 -5.00 13.07
CA ASP A 104 -12.98 -4.10 13.54
C ASP A 104 -13.09 -2.85 12.66
N THR A 105 -14.22 -2.14 12.71
CA THR A 105 -14.42 -0.90 11.94
C THR A 105 -13.69 0.31 12.52
N ASP A 106 -13.41 0.32 13.82
CA ASP A 106 -12.54 1.28 14.49
C ASP A 106 -11.07 0.85 14.34
N CYS A 107 -10.61 0.82 13.08
CA CYS A 107 -9.29 0.33 12.69
C CYS A 107 -8.38 1.38 12.07
N LEU A 108 -8.83 2.62 11.88
CA LEU A 108 -8.01 3.69 11.29
C LEU A 108 -7.06 4.27 12.35
N THR A 109 -6.12 3.42 12.75
CA THR A 109 -5.11 3.66 13.77
C THR A 109 -3.71 3.55 13.18
N LEU A 110 -2.72 4.10 13.87
CA LEU A 110 -1.31 3.89 13.55
C LEU A 110 -0.51 3.66 14.82
N SER A 111 0.60 2.93 14.67
CA SER A 111 1.58 2.71 15.72
C SER A 111 2.89 3.41 15.39
N ILE A 112 3.59 3.91 16.41
CA ILE A 112 4.85 4.65 16.26
C ILE A 112 5.91 4.00 17.12
N PHE A 113 7.10 3.81 16.55
CA PHE A 113 8.29 3.38 17.27
C PHE A 113 9.42 4.38 17.03
N LYS A 114 10.02 4.86 18.11
CA LYS A 114 11.08 5.88 18.08
C LYS A 114 12.28 5.50 18.96
N PRO A 115 13.49 5.96 18.64
CA PRO A 115 14.59 5.94 19.60
C PRO A 115 14.22 6.74 20.86
N LEU A 116 14.69 6.32 22.03
CA LEU A 116 14.42 6.98 23.32
C LEU A 116 14.63 8.50 23.24
N ASN A 117 15.75 8.91 22.66
CA ASN A 117 16.19 10.30 22.55
C ASN A 117 16.06 10.86 21.11
N ALA A 118 15.07 10.41 20.34
CA ALA A 118 14.88 10.85 18.96
C ALA A 118 14.81 12.38 18.84
N GLU A 119 15.65 12.94 17.95
CA GLU A 119 15.66 14.36 17.63
C GLU A 119 15.84 14.57 16.12
N ASN A 120 14.89 15.27 15.49
CA ASN A 120 14.88 15.52 14.04
C ASN A 120 15.11 14.25 13.19
N ALA A 121 14.60 13.12 13.67
CA ALA A 121 14.80 11.81 13.06
C ALA A 121 14.01 11.68 11.75
N SER A 122 14.57 10.96 10.77
CA SER A 122 13.86 10.63 9.55
C SER A 122 12.69 9.69 9.84
N VAL A 123 11.58 9.85 9.13
CA VAL A 123 10.36 9.08 9.38
C VAL A 123 10.15 8.06 8.26
N LEU A 124 10.08 6.78 8.61
CA LEU A 124 9.67 5.70 7.73
C LEU A 124 8.20 5.36 8.00
N PHE A 125 7.33 5.76 7.08
CA PHE A 125 5.92 5.38 7.06
C PHE A 125 5.77 4.09 6.24
N HIS A 126 5.65 2.95 6.90
CA HIS A 126 5.65 1.64 6.26
C HIS A 126 4.24 1.09 6.12
N ILE A 127 3.79 0.90 4.88
CA ILE A 127 2.45 0.44 4.55
C ILE A 127 2.47 -1.08 4.42
N HIS A 128 1.70 -1.76 5.25
CA HIS A 128 1.45 -3.20 5.09
C HIS A 128 0.55 -3.46 3.88
N ALA A 129 0.72 -4.59 3.21
CA ALA A 129 -0.33 -5.22 2.39
C ALA A 129 0.15 -6.60 1.95
N GLU A 130 -0.77 -7.55 1.84
CA GLU A 130 -0.50 -8.76 1.06
C GLU A 130 -1.06 -8.66 -0.35
N ASN A 131 -2.39 -8.59 -0.50
CA ASN A 131 -3.08 -8.55 -1.80
C ASN A 131 -4.14 -7.44 -1.91
N PHE A 132 -3.95 -6.32 -1.22
CA PHE A 132 -4.94 -5.24 -0.99
C PHE A 132 -6.12 -5.62 -0.08
N ASP A 133 -6.29 -6.89 0.29
CA ASP A 133 -7.44 -7.41 1.03
C ASP A 133 -7.12 -7.84 2.47
N SER A 134 -5.84 -7.89 2.84
CA SER A 134 -5.36 -8.45 4.10
C SER A 134 -4.05 -7.80 4.59
N GLY A 135 -3.81 -7.98 5.90
CA GLY A 135 -2.67 -7.46 6.67
C GLY A 135 -3.07 -6.40 7.69
N SER A 136 -2.09 -6.00 8.51
CA SER A 136 -2.16 -4.88 9.46
C SER A 136 -0.78 -4.28 9.70
N GLY A 137 -0.72 -3.12 10.36
CA GLY A 137 0.51 -2.49 10.85
C GLY A 137 1.13 -3.23 12.04
N ASP A 138 1.25 -4.55 11.94
CA ASP A 138 1.59 -5.45 13.05
C ASP A 138 3.11 -5.43 13.34
N PRO A 139 3.54 -4.98 14.53
CA PRO A 139 4.96 -4.94 14.90
C PRO A 139 5.59 -6.33 15.07
N SER A 140 4.82 -7.41 15.16
CA SER A 140 5.38 -8.78 15.13
C SER A 140 5.93 -9.13 13.74
N ILE A 141 5.40 -8.51 12.68
CA ILE A 141 5.87 -8.65 11.30
C ILE A 141 6.89 -7.55 10.99
N TYR A 142 6.64 -6.33 11.44
CA TYR A 142 7.43 -5.12 11.14
C TYR A 142 8.15 -4.60 12.38
N GLY A 143 8.87 -5.47 13.07
CA GLY A 143 9.55 -5.15 14.34
C GLY A 143 10.59 -4.02 14.20
N PRO A 144 10.66 -3.10 15.19
CA PRO A 144 11.39 -1.84 15.05
C PRO A 144 12.91 -1.95 15.21
N ASP A 145 13.43 -3.06 15.76
CA ASP A 145 14.77 -3.13 16.36
C ASP A 145 15.92 -2.79 15.40
N TYR A 146 15.78 -3.11 14.11
CA TYR A 146 16.85 -2.90 13.14
C TYR A 146 16.97 -1.46 12.63
N LEU A 147 15.85 -0.77 12.43
CA LEU A 147 15.84 0.57 11.83
C LEU A 147 15.74 1.66 12.89
N VAL A 148 14.94 1.44 13.94
CA VAL A 148 14.73 2.46 14.98
C VAL A 148 16.00 2.72 15.78
N THR A 149 16.85 1.71 15.97
CA THR A 149 18.18 1.87 16.58
C THR A 149 19.16 2.67 15.72
N LYS A 150 18.79 3.02 14.49
CA LYS A 150 19.57 3.86 13.57
C LYS A 150 18.99 5.27 13.42
N GLU A 151 18.34 5.78 14.46
CA GLU A 151 17.73 7.13 14.50
C GLU A 151 16.64 7.33 13.45
N ILE A 152 15.87 6.28 13.18
CA ILE A 152 14.67 6.33 12.32
C ILE A 152 13.43 6.20 13.20
N ILE A 153 12.39 6.99 12.91
CA ILE A 153 11.06 6.77 13.48
C ILE A 153 10.25 5.91 12.51
N LEU A 154 9.75 4.78 12.99
CA LEU A 154 8.87 3.89 12.23
C LEU A 154 7.41 4.22 12.54
N VAL A 155 6.59 4.36 11.50
CA VAL A 155 5.14 4.53 11.61
C VAL A 155 4.45 3.40 10.83
N LEU A 156 3.58 2.67 11.51
CA LEU A 156 2.82 1.53 10.98
C LEU A 156 1.31 1.88 11.00
N PRO A 157 0.73 2.39 9.89
CA PRO A 157 -0.70 2.64 9.79
C PRO A 157 -1.49 1.37 9.47
N ASN A 158 -2.71 1.28 9.99
CA ASN A 158 -3.77 0.44 9.44
C ASN A 158 -4.61 1.27 8.45
N TYR A 159 -5.24 0.64 7.47
CA TYR A 159 -6.14 1.28 6.51
C TYR A 159 -7.15 0.27 5.95
N ARG A 160 -8.26 0.74 5.35
CA ARG A 160 -9.29 -0.17 4.81
C ARG A 160 -8.77 -1.00 3.63
N LEU A 161 -9.21 -2.25 3.58
CA LEU A 161 -8.76 -3.27 2.61
C LEU A 161 -9.92 -3.76 1.73
N GLY A 162 -9.59 -4.48 0.66
CA GLY A 162 -10.53 -5.16 -0.24
C GLY A 162 -11.63 -4.23 -0.76
N PRO A 163 -12.92 -4.63 -0.71
CA PRO A 163 -14.01 -3.77 -1.16
C PRO A 163 -14.14 -2.49 -0.32
N LEU A 164 -13.78 -2.53 0.97
CA LEU A 164 -13.85 -1.35 1.85
C LEU A 164 -12.84 -0.27 1.45
N GLY A 165 -11.67 -0.71 0.98
CA GLY A 165 -10.59 0.17 0.55
C GLY A 165 -10.69 0.62 -0.92
N PHE A 166 -11.25 -0.21 -1.79
CA PHE A 166 -11.04 -0.08 -3.24
C PHE A 166 -12.28 -0.26 -4.11
N LEU A 167 -13.49 -0.45 -3.55
CA LEU A 167 -14.71 -0.45 -4.35
C LEU A 167 -14.89 0.89 -5.08
N CYS A 168 -15.06 0.82 -6.40
CA CYS A 168 -15.11 1.98 -7.27
C CYS A 168 -16.31 1.88 -8.23
N MET A 169 -17.41 2.55 -7.89
CA MET A 169 -18.67 2.54 -8.64
C MET A 169 -18.84 3.73 -9.58
N GLN A 170 -17.84 4.64 -9.64
CA GLN A 170 -17.90 5.86 -10.46
C GLN A 170 -19.09 6.76 -10.11
N ASN A 171 -19.48 6.79 -8.84
CA ASN A 171 -20.56 7.61 -8.29
C ASN A 171 -20.27 8.01 -6.83
N GLU A 172 -21.14 8.83 -6.23
CA GLU A 172 -20.95 9.35 -4.87
C GLU A 172 -21.10 8.31 -3.76
N THR A 173 -21.77 7.18 -4.02
CA THR A 173 -21.98 6.11 -3.02
C THR A 173 -20.67 5.38 -2.71
N ALA A 174 -19.89 5.08 -3.75
CA ALA A 174 -18.57 4.44 -3.62
C ALA A 174 -17.65 5.03 -4.70
N PRO A 175 -17.05 6.22 -4.46
CA PRO A 175 -16.28 6.92 -5.47
C PRO A 175 -14.98 6.19 -5.84
N GLY A 176 -14.42 5.39 -4.92
CA GLY A 176 -13.16 4.67 -5.10
C GLY A 176 -12.04 5.14 -4.18
N ASN A 177 -10.99 4.33 -4.07
CA ASN A 177 -9.72 4.67 -3.44
C ASN A 177 -9.79 5.08 -1.95
N MET A 178 -10.72 4.51 -1.18
CA MET A 178 -10.84 4.77 0.25
C MET A 178 -9.54 4.47 1.00
N ALA A 179 -8.86 3.37 0.69
CA ALA A 179 -7.56 3.02 1.26
C ALA A 179 -6.50 4.12 1.07
N LEU A 180 -6.41 4.71 -0.14
CA LEU A 180 -5.47 5.79 -0.43
C LEU A 180 -5.84 7.09 0.30
N LYS A 181 -7.14 7.34 0.49
CA LYS A 181 -7.64 8.48 1.28
C LYS A 181 -7.37 8.28 2.76
N ASP A 182 -7.54 7.08 3.29
CA ASP A 182 -7.22 6.71 4.66
C ASP A 182 -5.72 6.87 4.93
N LEU A 183 -4.86 6.37 4.03
CA LEU A 183 -3.40 6.53 4.11
C LEU A 183 -2.98 8.00 3.98
N SER A 184 -3.68 8.80 3.17
CA SER A 184 -3.44 10.24 3.08
C SER A 184 -3.82 10.96 4.38
N LEU A 185 -4.90 10.55 5.03
CA LEU A 185 -5.29 11.04 6.35
C LEU A 185 -4.25 10.68 7.42
N ALA A 186 -3.76 9.44 7.43
CA ALA A 186 -2.68 8.99 8.31
C ALA A 186 -1.36 9.73 8.07
N LEU A 187 -1.00 10.03 6.81
CA LEU A 187 0.18 10.83 6.48
C LEU A 187 0.04 12.28 6.95
N ASN A 188 -1.15 12.88 6.78
CA ASN A 188 -1.42 14.22 7.31
C ASN A 188 -1.31 14.25 8.84
N TRP A 189 -1.90 13.27 9.52
CA TRP A 189 -1.77 13.10 10.96
C TRP A 189 -0.28 12.95 11.35
N THR A 190 0.48 12.13 10.62
CA THR A 190 1.90 11.92 10.89
C THR A 190 2.67 13.22 10.75
N ARG A 191 2.54 13.95 9.63
CA ARG A 191 3.17 15.26 9.44
C ARG A 191 2.85 16.21 10.60
N ASP A 192 1.59 16.26 11.03
CA ASP A 192 1.14 17.23 12.03
C ASP A 192 1.59 16.91 13.46
N ASN A 193 1.94 15.66 13.75
CA ASN A 193 2.21 15.21 15.11
C ASN A 193 3.63 14.67 15.31
N ILE A 194 4.32 14.19 14.28
CA ILE A 194 5.58 13.43 14.42
C ILE A 194 6.72 14.22 15.08
N LYS A 195 6.66 15.55 15.01
CA LYS A 195 7.60 16.43 15.71
C LYS A 195 7.56 16.23 17.22
N ALA A 196 6.39 15.98 17.81
CA ALA A 196 6.24 15.71 19.24
C ALA A 196 6.90 14.36 19.65
N PHE A 197 7.06 13.46 18.70
CA PHE A 197 7.77 12.18 18.86
C PHE A 197 9.27 12.29 18.53
N GLY A 198 9.76 13.47 18.14
CA GLY A 198 11.17 13.70 17.77
C GLY A 198 11.49 13.51 16.29
N GLY A 199 10.49 13.33 15.42
CA GLY A 199 10.69 13.18 13.97
C GLY A 199 10.71 14.52 13.22
N ASP A 200 11.30 14.51 12.04
CA ASP A 200 11.22 15.63 11.09
C ASP A 200 9.97 15.49 10.19
N PRO A 201 8.95 16.36 10.35
CA PRO A 201 7.75 16.32 9.53
C PRO A 201 8.01 16.65 8.05
N ASN A 202 9.18 17.21 7.71
CA ASN A 202 9.57 17.50 6.34
C ASN A 202 10.37 16.38 5.69
N ASN A 203 10.69 15.31 6.42
CA ASN A 203 11.47 14.18 5.93
C ASN A 203 10.78 12.84 6.19
N ILE A 204 9.60 12.68 5.58
CA ILE A 204 8.82 11.43 5.62
C ILE A 204 9.07 10.64 4.32
N ALA A 205 9.53 9.41 4.50
CA ALA A 205 9.60 8.41 3.44
C ALA A 205 8.42 7.45 3.57
N VAL A 206 7.84 7.04 2.45
CA VAL A 206 6.79 6.03 2.42
C VAL A 206 7.36 4.75 1.82
N SER A 207 7.06 3.61 2.44
CA SER A 207 7.53 2.31 1.96
C SER A 207 6.41 1.28 1.91
N GLY A 208 6.61 0.25 1.08
CA GLY A 208 5.70 -0.89 1.00
C GLY A 208 6.22 -1.97 0.07
N GLU A 209 5.56 -3.13 0.13
CA GLU A 209 5.90 -4.36 -0.57
C GLU A 209 4.75 -4.79 -1.47
N GLY A 210 5.05 -5.26 -2.69
CA GLY A 210 4.06 -5.62 -3.69
C GLY A 210 3.01 -4.53 -3.91
N GLN A 211 1.79 -4.86 -3.54
CA GLN A 211 0.60 -4.01 -3.56
C GLN A 211 0.78 -2.73 -2.75
N SER A 212 1.33 -2.78 -1.53
CA SER A 212 1.57 -1.56 -0.75
C SER A 212 2.73 -0.73 -1.30
N GLY A 213 3.69 -1.36 -2.00
CA GLY A 213 4.72 -0.63 -2.76
C GLY A 213 4.10 0.21 -3.89
N ALA A 214 3.05 -0.30 -4.55
CA ALA A 214 2.29 0.50 -5.51
C ALA A 214 1.55 1.66 -4.81
N LEU A 215 0.90 1.42 -3.66
CA LEU A 215 0.23 2.49 -2.89
C LEU A 215 1.21 3.57 -2.43
N ALA A 216 2.41 3.19 -1.97
CA ALA A 216 3.47 4.12 -1.59
C ALA A 216 3.83 5.05 -2.75
N GLY A 217 4.00 4.49 -3.95
CA GLY A 217 4.20 5.28 -5.16
C GLY A 217 3.01 6.22 -5.45
N LEU A 218 1.78 5.74 -5.35
CA LEU A 218 0.58 6.56 -5.62
C LEU A 218 0.48 7.75 -4.66
N LEU A 219 0.75 7.55 -3.36
CA LEU A 219 0.77 8.63 -2.37
C LEU A 219 1.81 9.70 -2.69
N ALA A 220 2.91 9.34 -3.34
CA ALA A 220 3.93 10.29 -3.79
C ALA A 220 3.53 11.05 -5.07
N LEU A 221 2.59 10.54 -5.86
CA LEU A 221 2.21 11.14 -7.14
C LEU A 221 1.02 12.10 -7.06
N TYR A 222 0.05 11.84 -6.19
CA TYR A 222 -1.24 12.53 -6.23
C TYR A 222 -1.36 13.68 -5.20
N PRO A 223 -2.12 14.76 -5.53
CA PRO A 223 -2.14 15.99 -4.74
C PRO A 223 -2.51 15.86 -3.26
N MET A 224 -3.34 14.86 -2.92
CA MET A 224 -3.86 14.70 -1.55
C MET A 224 -2.76 14.36 -0.52
N SER A 225 -1.63 13.78 -0.96
CA SER A 225 -0.56 13.32 -0.09
C SER A 225 0.86 13.64 -0.56
N LYS A 226 1.07 13.94 -1.85
CA LYS A 226 2.42 14.11 -2.43
C LYS A 226 3.31 15.12 -1.70
N GLU A 227 2.74 16.19 -1.14
CA GLU A 227 3.52 17.23 -0.45
C GLU A 227 4.17 16.71 0.84
N ASN A 228 3.57 15.68 1.46
CA ASN A 228 4.06 15.04 2.68
C ASN A 228 5.11 13.96 2.40
N VAL A 229 5.28 13.51 1.15
CA VAL A 229 6.17 12.38 0.82
C VAL A 229 7.43 12.89 0.13
N LYS A 230 8.61 12.60 0.69
CA LYS A 230 9.91 13.04 0.12
C LYS A 230 10.69 11.92 -0.54
N LYS A 231 10.47 10.69 -0.07
CA LYS A 231 11.16 9.48 -0.50
C LYS A 231 10.17 8.33 -0.59
N VAL A 232 10.40 7.42 -1.53
CA VAL A 232 9.58 6.22 -1.70
C VAL A 232 10.49 5.00 -1.77
N ILE A 233 10.14 3.95 -1.03
CA ILE A 233 10.78 2.64 -1.15
C ILE A 233 9.73 1.63 -1.61
N THR A 234 9.99 0.90 -2.68
CA THR A 234 9.06 -0.10 -3.20
C THR A 234 9.75 -1.44 -3.34
N GLU A 235 9.23 -2.47 -2.67
CA GLU A 235 9.75 -3.83 -2.76
C GLU A 235 8.87 -4.72 -3.61
N SER A 236 9.35 -5.15 -4.77
CA SER A 236 8.55 -5.90 -5.76
C SER A 236 7.20 -5.22 -6.05
N GLY A 237 7.13 -3.89 -5.93
CA GLY A 237 5.93 -3.08 -6.10
C GLY A 237 6.10 -2.05 -7.20
N SER A 238 5.07 -1.81 -8.01
CA SER A 238 5.20 -0.93 -9.17
C SER A 238 3.93 -0.16 -9.49
N LEU A 239 4.10 1.14 -9.77
CA LEU A 239 3.07 2.06 -10.27
C LEU A 239 2.44 1.62 -11.61
N LEU A 240 3.19 0.87 -12.42
CA LEU A 240 2.81 0.46 -13.78
C LEU A 240 2.57 -1.05 -13.89
N ALA A 241 2.42 -1.76 -12.77
CA ALA A 241 1.97 -3.14 -12.79
C ALA A 241 0.48 -3.20 -13.18
N TYR A 242 0.12 -4.19 -14.00
CA TYR A 242 -1.27 -4.36 -14.43
C TYR A 242 -2.23 -4.66 -13.26
N TRP A 243 -1.70 -5.17 -12.14
CA TRP A 243 -2.45 -5.44 -10.91
C TRP A 243 -2.54 -4.23 -9.96
N ALA A 244 -1.85 -3.12 -10.24
CA ALA A 244 -1.84 -1.93 -9.38
C ALA A 244 -2.99 -0.94 -9.70
N LEU A 245 -3.73 -1.15 -10.79
CA LEU A 245 -4.82 -0.30 -11.24
C LEU A 245 -5.95 -1.16 -11.79
N ASP A 246 -7.18 -0.93 -11.32
CA ASP A 246 -8.37 -1.42 -11.97
C ASP A 246 -8.68 -0.57 -13.20
N ARG A 247 -8.61 -1.19 -14.38
CA ARG A 247 -8.92 -0.55 -15.66
C ARG A 247 -10.37 -0.75 -16.09
N ASP A 248 -11.13 -1.58 -15.38
CA ASP A 248 -12.57 -1.81 -15.58
C ASP A 248 -13.32 -1.90 -14.23
N PRO A 249 -13.26 -0.83 -13.40
CA PRO A 249 -13.85 -0.84 -12.06
C PRO A 249 -15.37 -1.02 -12.07
N THR A 250 -16.05 -0.66 -13.16
CA THR A 250 -17.49 -0.86 -13.32
C THR A 250 -17.85 -2.34 -13.39
N THR A 251 -17.08 -3.17 -14.11
CA THR A 251 -17.29 -4.62 -14.12
C THR A 251 -16.95 -5.25 -12.77
N THR A 252 -15.86 -4.82 -12.13
CA THR A 252 -15.52 -5.26 -10.76
C THR A 252 -16.66 -4.97 -9.78
N ALA A 253 -17.20 -3.75 -9.81
CA ALA A 253 -18.34 -3.36 -8.98
C ALA A 253 -19.62 -4.14 -9.33
N ALA A 254 -19.91 -4.38 -10.61
CA ALA A 254 -21.09 -5.13 -11.03
C ALA A 254 -21.07 -6.58 -10.51
N ASN A 255 -19.92 -7.26 -10.64
CA ASN A 255 -19.74 -8.63 -10.12
C ASN A 255 -19.92 -8.68 -8.59
N PHE A 256 -19.43 -7.65 -7.89
CA PHE A 256 -19.59 -7.55 -6.44
C PHE A 256 -21.05 -7.32 -6.02
N LEU A 257 -21.76 -6.42 -6.71
CA LEU A 257 -23.17 -6.15 -6.45
C LEU A 257 -24.06 -7.36 -6.74
N GLU A 258 -23.78 -8.10 -7.82
CA GLU A 258 -24.48 -9.35 -8.14
C GLU A 258 -24.37 -10.33 -6.96
N ARG A 259 -23.15 -10.59 -6.46
CA ARG A 259 -22.95 -11.47 -5.29
C ARG A 259 -23.63 -10.96 -4.03
N LEU A 260 -23.63 -9.65 -3.80
CA LEU A 260 -24.37 -9.06 -2.68
C LEU A 260 -25.88 -9.30 -2.80
N THR A 261 -26.47 -9.14 -3.99
CA THR A 261 -27.89 -9.41 -4.21
C THR A 261 -28.24 -10.87 -4.00
N GLU A 262 -27.39 -11.80 -4.45
CA GLU A 262 -27.56 -13.24 -4.25
C GLU A 262 -27.51 -13.61 -2.77
N ILE A 263 -26.50 -13.14 -2.03
CA ILE A 263 -26.33 -13.45 -0.60
C ILE A 263 -27.47 -12.88 0.25
N ASN A 264 -27.93 -11.66 -0.06
CA ASN A 264 -29.02 -11.02 0.69
C ASN A 264 -30.41 -11.46 0.22
N ASN A 265 -30.52 -12.20 -0.88
CA ASN A 265 -31.78 -12.60 -1.52
C ASN A 265 -32.72 -11.41 -1.77
N VAL A 266 -32.16 -10.31 -2.31
CA VAL A 266 -32.86 -9.07 -2.67
C VAL A 266 -32.59 -8.71 -4.12
N SER A 267 -33.47 -7.92 -4.74
CA SER A 267 -33.18 -7.33 -6.05
C SER A 267 -32.21 -6.15 -5.92
N ALA A 268 -31.54 -5.80 -7.03
CA ALA A 268 -30.57 -4.70 -7.06
C ALA A 268 -31.17 -3.36 -6.60
N GLU A 269 -32.45 -3.10 -6.90
CA GLU A 269 -33.14 -1.86 -6.50
C GLU A 269 -33.40 -1.78 -4.99
N ASN A 270 -33.38 -2.92 -4.30
CA ASN A 270 -33.64 -3.02 -2.87
C ASN A 270 -32.36 -3.20 -2.04
N LEU A 271 -31.18 -3.28 -2.67
CA LEU A 271 -29.90 -3.42 -1.98
C LEU A 271 -29.45 -2.06 -1.42
N SER A 272 -29.36 -1.97 -0.10
CA SER A 272 -28.79 -0.80 0.60
C SER A 272 -27.36 -1.09 1.02
N LEU A 273 -26.39 -0.42 0.39
CA LEU A 273 -24.96 -0.60 0.72
C LEU A 273 -24.58 -0.04 2.11
N GLU A 274 -25.36 0.91 2.64
CA GLU A 274 -25.08 1.56 3.91
C GLU A 274 -25.35 0.67 5.13
N ASN A 275 -26.23 -0.32 4.99
CA ASN A 275 -26.70 -1.17 6.10
C ASN A 275 -26.18 -2.61 6.04
N LEU A 276 -25.17 -2.89 5.20
CA LEU A 276 -24.61 -4.23 5.07
C LEU A 276 -23.68 -4.57 6.23
N ASN A 277 -23.78 -5.80 6.72
CA ASN A 277 -22.82 -6.35 7.67
C ASN A 277 -21.45 -6.55 6.99
N MET A 278 -20.36 -6.24 7.69
CA MET A 278 -18.98 -6.44 7.21
C MET A 278 -18.71 -7.86 6.72
N SER A 279 -19.19 -8.89 7.43
CA SER A 279 -19.03 -10.28 7.02
C SER A 279 -19.70 -10.58 5.67
N THR A 280 -20.87 -10.00 5.41
CA THR A 280 -21.56 -10.10 4.12
C THR A 280 -20.78 -9.41 3.00
N ILE A 281 -20.27 -8.21 3.26
CA ILE A 281 -19.42 -7.45 2.32
C ILE A 281 -18.19 -8.28 1.94
N LEU A 282 -17.46 -8.80 2.94
CA LEU A 282 -16.23 -9.53 2.73
C LEU A 282 -16.46 -10.89 2.05
N THR A 283 -17.55 -11.59 2.40
CA THR A 283 -17.94 -12.84 1.74
C THR A 283 -18.27 -12.62 0.26
N ALA A 284 -19.04 -11.58 -0.06
CA ALA A 284 -19.38 -11.23 -1.44
C ALA A 284 -18.14 -10.84 -2.27
N ALA A 285 -17.11 -10.28 -1.61
CA ALA A 285 -15.87 -9.88 -2.24
C ALA A 285 -14.88 -11.02 -2.52
N LYS A 286 -15.14 -12.24 -2.02
CA LYS A 286 -14.24 -13.38 -2.22
C LYS A 286 -13.95 -13.62 -3.70
N ASP A 287 -12.67 -13.78 -4.05
CA ASP A 287 -12.18 -14.00 -5.42
C ASP A 287 -12.43 -12.82 -6.40
N ILE A 288 -12.78 -11.63 -5.90
CA ILE A 288 -12.85 -10.40 -6.68
C ILE A 288 -11.64 -9.52 -6.33
N GLU A 289 -10.85 -9.15 -7.33
CA GLU A 289 -9.66 -8.33 -7.15
C GLU A 289 -10.03 -6.84 -7.13
N PHE A 290 -10.15 -6.24 -5.94
CA PHE A 290 -10.33 -4.79 -5.80
C PHE A 290 -8.98 -4.07 -5.80
N ARG A 291 -8.87 -2.99 -6.57
CA ARG A 291 -7.62 -2.25 -6.81
C ARG A 291 -7.90 -0.75 -6.90
N PRO A 292 -6.88 0.11 -6.79
CA PRO A 292 -7.02 1.53 -7.09
C PRO A 292 -7.67 1.77 -8.46
N CYS A 293 -8.52 2.78 -8.62
CA CYS A 293 -9.19 3.12 -9.86
C CYS A 293 -9.00 4.61 -10.21
N VAL A 294 -9.16 4.97 -11.49
CA VAL A 294 -9.33 6.39 -11.86
C VAL A 294 -10.77 6.79 -11.54
N GLU A 295 -10.92 7.77 -10.65
CA GLU A 295 -12.20 8.29 -10.19
C GLU A 295 -12.75 9.35 -11.16
N THR A 296 -14.08 9.40 -11.33
CA THR A 296 -14.78 10.41 -12.13
C THR A 296 -15.50 11.49 -11.31
N VAL A 297 -15.34 11.49 -9.98
CA VAL A 297 -16.08 12.38 -9.07
C VAL A 297 -15.18 13.53 -8.60
N ASP A 298 -15.40 14.75 -9.09
CA ASP A 298 -14.31 15.75 -9.12
C ASP A 298 -13.85 16.34 -7.78
N GLU A 299 -14.72 16.61 -6.79
CA GLU A 299 -14.30 17.47 -5.65
C GLU A 299 -13.38 16.77 -4.62
N ASN A 300 -13.45 15.44 -4.49
CA ASN A 300 -12.70 14.68 -3.47
C ASN A 300 -12.03 13.41 -4.02
N SER A 301 -11.76 13.37 -5.32
CA SER A 301 -11.01 12.27 -5.94
C SER A 301 -9.54 12.29 -5.50
N PHE A 302 -9.03 11.12 -5.14
CA PHE A 302 -7.60 10.90 -4.93
C PHE A 302 -6.86 10.80 -6.28
N MET A 303 -7.39 10.01 -7.22
CA MET A 303 -6.74 9.69 -8.49
C MET A 303 -7.65 9.96 -9.70
N THR A 304 -7.42 11.09 -10.39
CA THR A 304 -8.22 11.53 -11.56
C THR A 304 -7.57 11.24 -12.91
N THR A 305 -6.34 10.74 -12.92
CA THR A 305 -5.61 10.28 -14.11
C THR A 305 -4.86 9.00 -13.77
N THR A 306 -4.38 8.26 -14.77
CA THR A 306 -3.60 7.05 -14.50
C THR A 306 -2.15 7.39 -14.14
N PRO A 307 -1.45 6.52 -13.39
CA PRO A 307 -0.03 6.74 -13.04
C PRO A 307 0.85 6.96 -14.27
N TYR A 308 0.61 6.25 -15.36
CA TYR A 308 1.34 6.46 -16.62
C TYR A 308 1.14 7.88 -17.18
N ALA A 309 -0.10 8.37 -17.20
CA ALA A 309 -0.40 9.72 -17.65
C ALA A 309 0.20 10.77 -16.69
N THR A 310 0.15 10.54 -15.37
CA THR A 310 0.76 11.42 -14.38
C THR A 310 2.27 11.53 -14.58
N LEU A 311 2.97 10.40 -14.72
CA LEU A 311 4.43 10.38 -14.97
C LEU A 311 4.82 10.98 -16.32
N SER A 312 3.94 10.90 -17.33
CA SER A 312 4.21 11.45 -18.66
C SER A 312 4.05 12.97 -18.73
N ASN A 313 3.18 13.53 -17.90
CA ASN A 313 2.76 14.93 -18.00
C ASN A 313 3.29 15.83 -16.88
N ASN A 314 3.88 15.25 -15.82
CA ASN A 314 4.34 16.01 -14.66
C ASN A 314 5.82 15.77 -14.40
N LYS A 315 6.49 16.79 -13.86
CA LYS A 315 7.81 16.64 -13.28
C LYS A 315 7.67 16.02 -11.89
N ILE A 316 8.43 14.97 -11.61
CA ILE A 316 8.50 14.31 -10.31
C ILE A 316 9.83 14.67 -9.66
N ASP A 317 9.80 15.26 -8.46
CA ASP A 317 10.98 15.70 -7.71
C ASP A 317 11.04 14.95 -6.36
N ILE A 318 11.13 13.63 -6.46
CA ILE A 318 11.11 12.68 -5.34
C ILE A 318 12.21 11.65 -5.58
N SER A 319 12.81 11.14 -4.49
CA SER A 319 13.76 10.04 -4.57
C SER A 319 13.06 8.70 -4.38
N PHE A 320 13.36 7.73 -5.25
CA PHE A 320 12.81 6.38 -5.22
C PHE A 320 13.92 5.36 -5.03
N LEU A 321 13.69 4.40 -4.13
CA LEU A 321 14.44 3.16 -4.01
C LEU A 321 13.52 2.02 -4.46
N ILE A 322 13.80 1.42 -5.61
CA ILE A 322 12.93 0.41 -6.24
C ILE A 322 13.66 -0.93 -6.25
N GLY A 323 13.08 -1.91 -5.58
CA GLY A 323 13.57 -3.28 -5.50
C GLY A 323 12.63 -4.29 -6.15
N SER A 324 13.17 -5.45 -6.50
CA SER A 324 12.42 -6.69 -6.72
C SER A 324 13.20 -7.84 -6.12
N THR A 325 12.54 -8.86 -5.60
CA THR A 325 13.22 -10.11 -5.29
C THR A 325 13.47 -10.91 -6.55
N MET A 326 14.53 -11.73 -6.56
CA MET A 326 14.96 -12.52 -7.72
C MET A 326 13.85 -13.43 -8.25
N PHE A 327 13.03 -13.98 -7.36
CA PHE A 327 11.88 -14.84 -7.67
C PHE A 327 10.58 -14.29 -7.07
N ALA A 328 10.31 -12.99 -7.25
CA ALA A 328 9.08 -12.36 -6.73
C ALA A 328 7.77 -13.07 -7.16
N GLY A 329 7.79 -13.73 -8.32
CA GLY A 329 6.69 -14.52 -8.88
C GLY A 329 6.49 -15.92 -8.31
N ALA A 330 7.31 -16.37 -7.34
CA ALA A 330 7.23 -17.74 -6.83
C ALA A 330 5.87 -18.10 -6.21
N HIS A 331 5.20 -17.14 -5.56
CA HIS A 331 3.84 -17.34 -5.07
C HIS A 331 2.89 -17.73 -6.20
N GLN A 332 2.95 -17.04 -7.34
CA GLN A 332 2.06 -17.35 -8.45
C GLN A 332 2.41 -18.70 -9.11
N ALA A 333 3.67 -19.13 -9.02
CA ALA A 333 4.09 -20.45 -9.50
C ALA A 333 3.54 -21.58 -8.61
N ILE A 334 3.59 -21.45 -7.28
CA ILE A 334 3.14 -22.50 -6.36
C ILE A 334 1.61 -22.63 -6.28
N TYR A 335 0.87 -21.55 -6.51
CA TYR A 335 -0.61 -21.58 -6.54
C TYR A 335 -1.17 -22.10 -7.87
N GLN A 336 -0.33 -22.51 -8.82
CA GLN A 336 -0.81 -23.19 -10.02
C GLN A 336 -1.37 -24.57 -9.68
N THR A 337 -2.36 -25.00 -10.45
CA THR A 337 -3.00 -26.32 -10.39
C THR A 337 -2.83 -27.03 -11.73
N ASP A 338 -3.08 -28.34 -11.79
CA ASP A 338 -3.09 -29.08 -13.06
C ASP A 338 -4.02 -28.42 -14.09
N SER A 339 -5.16 -27.90 -13.62
CA SER A 339 -6.14 -27.19 -14.45
C SER A 339 -5.60 -25.87 -15.00
N SER A 340 -4.94 -25.05 -14.17
CA SER A 340 -4.39 -23.77 -14.64
C SER A 340 -3.19 -23.99 -15.56
N ILE A 341 -2.32 -24.97 -15.27
CA ILE A 341 -1.21 -25.35 -16.17
C ILE A 341 -1.72 -25.90 -17.51
N ALA A 342 -2.78 -26.71 -17.50
CA ALA A 342 -3.41 -27.17 -18.74
C ALA A 342 -3.91 -26.00 -19.59
N LYS A 343 -4.54 -24.99 -18.98
CA LYS A 343 -4.97 -23.76 -19.67
C LYS A 343 -3.79 -22.98 -20.26
N LEU A 344 -2.68 -22.84 -19.54
CA LEU A 344 -1.48 -22.17 -20.06
C LEU A 344 -0.88 -22.90 -21.26
N ASN A 345 -0.92 -24.24 -21.26
CA ASN A 345 -0.44 -25.04 -22.37
C ASN A 345 -1.36 -25.03 -23.59
N GLU A 346 -2.68 -24.98 -23.37
CA GLU A 346 -3.70 -24.87 -24.42
C GLU A 346 -3.66 -23.47 -25.07
N ASP A 347 -3.61 -22.42 -24.26
CA ASP A 347 -3.58 -21.04 -24.71
C ASP A 347 -2.56 -20.20 -23.92
N SER A 348 -1.37 -20.06 -24.51
CA SER A 348 -0.28 -19.23 -23.98
C SER A 348 -0.64 -17.73 -23.85
N THR A 349 -1.75 -17.26 -24.42
CA THR A 349 -2.19 -15.86 -24.24
C THR A 349 -2.62 -15.57 -22.80
N HIS A 350 -2.85 -16.59 -21.98
CA HIS A 350 -3.06 -16.45 -20.53
C HIS A 350 -1.82 -15.97 -19.76
N LEU A 351 -0.62 -16.01 -20.37
CA LEU A 351 0.60 -15.42 -19.80
C LEU A 351 0.70 -13.90 -20.06
N LEU A 352 -0.17 -13.34 -20.90
CA LEU A 352 -0.10 -11.94 -21.29
C LEU A 352 -0.91 -11.06 -20.32
N PRO A 353 -0.32 -9.99 -19.77
CA PRO A 353 -1.03 -8.99 -18.98
C PRO A 353 -2.27 -8.43 -19.68
N ASN A 354 -3.30 -8.12 -18.89
CA ASN A 354 -4.59 -7.61 -19.39
C ASN A 354 -4.55 -6.12 -19.81
N ASP A 355 -3.45 -5.42 -19.54
CA ASP A 355 -3.21 -4.04 -19.96
C ASP A 355 -2.54 -3.92 -21.34
N LEU A 356 -2.35 -5.06 -22.03
CA LEU A 356 -1.87 -5.11 -23.41
C LEU A 356 -3.04 -5.17 -24.41
N GLN A 357 -2.90 -4.44 -25.52
CA GLN A 357 -3.86 -4.42 -26.61
C GLN A 357 -3.23 -4.89 -27.91
N PHE A 358 -3.90 -5.85 -28.56
CA PHE A 358 -3.45 -6.47 -29.79
C PHE A 358 -4.38 -6.12 -30.94
N SER A 359 -3.82 -5.85 -32.12
CA SER A 359 -4.58 -5.53 -33.34
C SER A 359 -5.33 -6.73 -33.92
N SER A 360 -4.93 -7.95 -33.56
CA SER A 360 -5.60 -9.19 -33.94
C SER A 360 -5.38 -10.30 -32.92
N SER A 361 -6.27 -11.31 -32.91
CA SER A 361 -6.12 -12.52 -32.08
C SER A 361 -4.86 -13.32 -32.46
N SER A 362 -4.52 -13.37 -33.75
CA SER A 362 -3.31 -14.06 -34.24
C SER A 362 -2.04 -13.44 -33.64
N LEU A 363 -1.94 -12.11 -33.59
CA LEU A 363 -0.78 -11.44 -33.00
C LEU A 363 -0.70 -11.66 -31.49
N LYS A 364 -1.85 -11.69 -30.80
CA LYS A 364 -1.92 -12.04 -29.37
C LYS A 364 -1.39 -13.45 -29.14
N GLN A 365 -1.84 -14.42 -29.94
CA GLN A 365 -1.40 -15.82 -29.87
C GLN A 365 0.11 -15.95 -30.14
N GLU A 366 0.62 -15.31 -31.19
CA GLU A 366 2.07 -15.30 -31.50
C GLU A 366 2.88 -14.72 -30.34
N THR A 367 2.41 -13.63 -29.73
CA THR A 367 3.08 -13.00 -28.60
C THR A 367 3.08 -13.90 -27.36
N GLY A 368 1.95 -14.56 -27.06
CA GLY A 368 1.86 -15.55 -25.99
C GLY A 368 2.82 -16.72 -26.20
N GLN A 369 2.92 -17.22 -27.44
CA GLN A 369 3.85 -18.30 -27.79
C GLN A 369 5.31 -17.87 -27.65
N ARG A 370 5.65 -16.61 -27.99
CA ARG A 370 6.99 -16.06 -27.76
C ARG A 370 7.34 -16.01 -26.27
N VAL A 371 6.39 -15.63 -25.41
CA VAL A 371 6.57 -15.68 -23.95
C VAL A 371 6.76 -17.12 -23.50
N LYS A 372 5.89 -18.06 -23.90
CA LYS A 372 6.06 -19.48 -23.56
C LYS A 372 7.43 -20.01 -23.98
N MET A 373 7.83 -19.77 -25.22
CA MET A 373 9.12 -20.18 -25.76
C MET A 373 10.31 -19.61 -24.97
N GLN A 374 10.22 -18.36 -24.51
CA GLN A 374 11.29 -17.71 -23.75
C GLN A 374 11.60 -18.37 -22.41
N TYR A 375 10.59 -18.94 -21.73
CA TYR A 375 10.73 -19.52 -20.39
C TYR A 375 10.72 -21.04 -20.38
N PHE A 376 10.05 -21.68 -21.33
CA PHE A 376 9.79 -23.12 -21.33
C PHE A 376 10.23 -23.82 -22.62
N GLY A 377 10.72 -23.07 -23.63
CA GLY A 377 11.08 -23.63 -24.92
C GLY A 377 9.90 -24.29 -25.64
N GLU A 378 10.16 -25.42 -26.30
CA GLU A 378 9.14 -26.24 -26.97
C GLU A 378 8.40 -27.20 -26.02
N GLU A 379 8.79 -27.24 -24.74
CA GLU A 379 8.26 -28.19 -23.78
C GLU A 379 6.84 -27.83 -23.30
N ILE A 380 6.13 -28.83 -22.79
CA ILE A 380 4.85 -28.65 -22.11
C ILE A 380 5.17 -28.17 -20.69
N ILE A 381 4.54 -27.08 -20.27
CA ILE A 381 4.70 -26.54 -18.92
C ILE A 381 4.16 -27.57 -17.92
N GLN A 382 4.93 -27.89 -16.90
CA GLN A 382 4.57 -28.80 -15.82
C GLN A 382 4.50 -28.04 -14.49
N LEU A 383 3.73 -28.56 -13.53
CA LEU A 383 3.74 -28.03 -12.16
C LEU A 383 5.13 -28.11 -11.51
N SER A 384 6.00 -29.03 -11.95
CA SER A 384 7.38 -29.13 -11.47
C SER A 384 8.30 -28.04 -12.01
N ASP A 385 7.89 -27.24 -13.00
CA ASP A 385 8.71 -26.18 -13.60
C ASP A 385 8.79 -24.92 -12.73
N GLN A 386 8.85 -25.10 -11.40
CA GLN A 386 8.73 -24.04 -10.41
C GLN A 386 9.75 -22.92 -10.61
N HIS A 387 10.98 -23.24 -10.99
CA HIS A 387 12.00 -22.24 -11.31
C HIS A 387 11.59 -21.34 -12.48
N ASN A 388 11.22 -21.93 -13.62
CA ASN A 388 10.86 -21.18 -14.84
C ASN A 388 9.52 -20.47 -14.68
N LEU A 389 8.54 -21.08 -14.02
CA LEU A 389 7.28 -20.45 -13.64
C LEU A 389 7.53 -19.23 -12.75
N SER A 390 8.39 -19.35 -11.74
CA SER A 390 8.73 -18.25 -10.83
C SER A 390 9.39 -17.10 -11.58
N LEU A 391 10.36 -17.36 -12.47
CA LEU A 391 10.97 -16.32 -13.30
C LEU A 391 9.97 -15.67 -14.25
N CYS A 392 9.12 -16.47 -14.90
CA CYS A 392 8.07 -15.98 -15.80
C CYS A 392 7.11 -15.03 -15.08
N PHE A 393 6.55 -15.44 -13.94
CA PHE A 393 5.67 -14.58 -13.15
C PHE A 393 6.40 -13.39 -12.52
N THR A 394 7.68 -13.53 -12.18
CA THR A 394 8.51 -12.41 -11.71
C THR A 394 8.58 -11.32 -12.76
N ASP A 395 8.87 -11.67 -14.01
CA ASP A 395 9.01 -10.69 -15.09
C ASP A 395 7.66 -10.11 -15.52
N ILE A 396 6.61 -10.92 -15.53
CA ILE A 396 5.23 -10.49 -15.85
C ILE A 396 4.69 -9.50 -14.81
N ARG A 397 4.81 -9.86 -13.52
CA ARG A 397 4.07 -9.18 -12.44
C ARG A 397 4.90 -8.14 -11.69
N TYR A 398 6.22 -8.32 -11.59
CA TYR A 398 7.02 -7.57 -10.64
C TYR A 398 8.21 -6.88 -11.29
N LEU A 399 9.24 -7.62 -11.73
CA LEU A 399 10.49 -7.06 -12.23
C LEU A 399 10.28 -6.23 -13.51
N GLY A 400 9.52 -6.75 -14.47
CA GLY A 400 9.20 -6.05 -15.73
C GLY A 400 8.46 -4.74 -15.50
N PRO A 401 7.33 -4.73 -14.76
CA PRO A 401 6.67 -3.50 -14.36
C PRO A 401 7.55 -2.56 -13.52
N SER A 402 8.43 -3.07 -12.64
CA SER A 402 9.28 -2.25 -11.78
C SER A 402 10.32 -1.47 -12.59
N ILE A 403 11.00 -2.12 -13.54
CA ILE A 403 11.95 -1.41 -14.42
C ILE A 403 11.22 -0.43 -15.36
N ARG A 404 10.01 -0.75 -15.82
CA ARG A 404 9.16 0.20 -16.59
C ARG A 404 8.83 1.43 -15.76
N THR A 405 8.46 1.27 -14.49
CA THR A 405 8.21 2.37 -13.56
C THR A 405 9.46 3.21 -13.33
N ALA A 406 10.60 2.56 -13.04
CA ALA A 406 11.88 3.23 -12.84
C ALA A 406 12.29 4.11 -14.04
N ARG A 407 12.22 3.56 -15.26
CA ARG A 407 12.51 4.31 -16.49
C ARG A 407 11.62 5.54 -16.64
N ARG A 408 10.33 5.41 -16.33
CA ARG A 408 9.36 6.51 -16.44
C ARG A 408 9.54 7.57 -15.36
N LEU A 409 9.87 7.17 -14.13
CA LEU A 409 10.21 8.09 -13.05
C LEU A 409 11.46 8.91 -13.38
N VAL A 410 12.53 8.26 -13.88
CA VAL A 410 13.74 8.96 -14.34
C VAL A 410 13.41 9.92 -15.48
N ALA A 411 12.59 9.50 -16.45
CA ALA A 411 12.14 10.37 -17.54
C ALA A 411 11.32 11.58 -17.05
N ALA A 412 10.57 11.43 -15.95
CA ALA A 412 9.80 12.48 -15.30
C ALA A 412 10.65 13.38 -14.36
N GLY A 413 11.93 13.05 -14.16
CA GLY A 413 12.88 13.85 -13.37
C GLY A 413 13.15 13.35 -11.96
N ALA A 414 12.58 12.22 -11.55
CA ALA A 414 12.83 11.63 -10.24
C ALA A 414 14.26 11.09 -10.13
N THR A 415 14.78 11.05 -8.90
CA THR A 415 16.02 10.32 -8.61
C THR A 415 15.65 8.88 -8.28
N VAL A 416 16.21 7.89 -8.98
CA VAL A 416 15.86 6.48 -8.79
C VAL A 416 17.10 5.66 -8.51
N PHE A 417 17.04 4.79 -7.52
CA PHE A 417 18.00 3.71 -7.27
C PHE A 417 17.27 2.39 -7.45
N PHE A 418 17.91 1.44 -8.13
CA PHE A 418 17.29 0.16 -8.47
C PHE A 418 18.11 -1.01 -7.92
N TYR A 419 17.45 -2.03 -7.41
CA TYR A 419 18.11 -3.25 -6.95
C TYR A 419 17.30 -4.52 -7.21
N GLU A 420 18.00 -5.65 -7.09
CA GLU A 420 17.40 -6.97 -6.98
C GLU A 420 17.93 -7.65 -5.70
N PHE A 421 17.02 -8.17 -4.88
CA PHE A 421 17.35 -8.93 -3.68
C PHE A 421 17.31 -10.43 -4.01
N ALA A 422 18.44 -11.11 -3.84
CA ALA A 422 18.61 -12.52 -4.18
C ALA A 422 19.00 -13.40 -2.99
N PHE A 423 19.41 -12.79 -1.86
CA PHE A 423 19.92 -13.52 -0.70
C PHE A 423 18.87 -14.49 -0.10
N ALA A 424 19.23 -15.77 -0.04
CA ALA A 424 18.46 -16.82 0.62
C ALA A 424 19.22 -17.30 1.87
N GLY A 425 18.67 -17.00 3.04
CA GLY A 425 19.20 -17.33 4.35
C GLY A 425 18.07 -17.59 5.35
N GLN A 426 18.42 -17.69 6.64
CA GLN A 426 17.46 -18.15 7.66
C GLN A 426 16.42 -17.11 8.09
N LEU A 427 16.55 -15.85 7.66
CA LEU A 427 15.54 -14.82 7.92
C LEU A 427 14.49 -14.72 6.79
N ASN A 428 14.62 -15.54 5.72
CA ASN A 428 13.62 -15.64 4.66
C ASN A 428 12.37 -16.34 5.21
N ARG A 429 11.31 -15.57 5.48
CA ARG A 429 10.05 -16.11 6.00
C ARG A 429 9.30 -16.90 4.94
N VAL A 430 9.26 -16.34 3.74
CA VAL A 430 8.31 -16.72 2.73
C VAL A 430 8.84 -17.90 1.93
N LEU A 431 10.09 -17.85 1.51
CA LEU A 431 10.75 -18.96 0.80
C LEU A 431 10.59 -20.30 1.53
N ASP A 432 10.79 -20.29 2.85
CA ASP A 432 10.61 -21.47 3.70
C ASP A 432 9.15 -21.92 3.76
N SER A 433 8.21 -20.98 3.98
CA SER A 433 6.77 -21.27 4.05
C SER A 433 6.19 -21.91 2.78
N ILE A 434 6.77 -21.60 1.62
CA ILE A 434 6.34 -22.13 0.33
C ILE A 434 7.12 -23.38 -0.10
N GLY A 435 7.96 -23.92 0.79
CA GLY A 435 8.67 -25.18 0.59
C GLY A 435 9.94 -25.07 -0.25
N ASN A 436 10.59 -23.91 -0.28
CA ASN A 436 11.87 -23.68 -0.97
C ASN A 436 11.87 -24.12 -2.46
N PRO A 437 10.92 -23.65 -3.30
CA PRO A 437 10.78 -24.12 -4.69
C PRO A 437 11.88 -23.59 -5.63
N VAL A 438 12.70 -22.65 -5.18
CA VAL A 438 13.69 -21.92 -5.97
C VAL A 438 14.97 -21.66 -5.15
N GLY A 439 16.09 -21.41 -5.84
CA GLY A 439 17.40 -21.17 -5.22
C GLY A 439 17.74 -19.70 -4.98
N GLY A 440 16.80 -18.89 -4.49
CA GLY A 440 17.00 -17.47 -4.23
C GLY A 440 15.78 -16.83 -3.57
N ALA A 441 15.90 -15.57 -3.16
CA ALA A 441 14.84 -14.86 -2.45
C ALA A 441 13.54 -14.72 -3.25
N VAL A 442 12.41 -14.84 -2.54
CA VAL A 442 11.05 -14.62 -3.06
C VAL A 442 10.42 -13.38 -2.42
N ARG A 443 9.31 -12.92 -2.99
CA ARG A 443 8.56 -11.76 -2.47
C ARG A 443 8.21 -12.00 -0.98
N GLY A 444 8.45 -10.99 -0.14
CA GLY A 444 8.25 -11.02 1.31
C GLY A 444 9.50 -11.37 2.13
N ASP A 445 10.51 -12.00 1.52
CA ASP A 445 11.70 -12.42 2.28
C ASP A 445 12.54 -11.26 2.80
N ILE A 446 12.66 -10.18 2.02
CA ILE A 446 13.46 -9.02 2.40
C ILE A 446 12.96 -8.35 3.68
N ILE A 447 11.66 -8.51 4.02
CA ILE A 447 11.06 -7.97 5.24
C ILE A 447 11.81 -8.48 6.48
N GLY A 448 12.22 -9.76 6.51
CA GLY A 448 13.00 -10.33 7.60
C GLY A 448 14.40 -9.75 7.78
N TYR A 449 14.89 -8.98 6.81
CA TYR A 449 16.19 -8.31 6.84
C TYR A 449 16.07 -6.79 7.07
N LEU A 450 14.86 -6.23 6.97
CA LEU A 450 14.56 -4.81 7.25
C LEU A 450 13.92 -4.62 8.62
N PHE A 451 13.15 -5.61 9.07
CA PHE A 451 12.43 -5.61 10.33
C PHE A 451 12.71 -6.89 11.10
N THR A 452 12.68 -6.79 12.43
CA THR A 452 12.70 -7.99 13.28
C THR A 452 11.36 -8.71 13.18
N GLN A 453 11.40 -10.04 13.29
CA GLN A 453 10.20 -10.87 13.33
C GLN A 453 10.02 -11.36 14.75
N ASP A 454 8.82 -11.16 15.30
CA ASP A 454 8.48 -11.46 16.69
C ASP A 454 9.46 -10.81 17.70
N GLY A 455 9.99 -9.64 17.34
CA GLY A 455 11.00 -8.92 18.12
C GLY A 455 12.37 -9.61 18.19
N VAL A 456 12.60 -10.71 17.46
CA VAL A 456 13.85 -11.48 17.53
C VAL A 456 14.90 -10.89 16.58
N PRO A 457 16.00 -10.31 17.09
CA PRO A 457 17.10 -9.84 16.25
C PRO A 457 17.90 -11.01 15.66
N CYS A 458 18.64 -10.71 14.59
CA CYS A 458 19.58 -11.64 13.98
C CYS A 458 20.57 -12.15 15.02
N LYS A 459 20.73 -13.47 15.11
CA LYS A 459 21.63 -14.12 16.05
C LYS A 459 23.06 -14.02 15.54
N GLU A 460 24.04 -13.72 16.40
CA GLU A 460 25.45 -13.57 16.03
C GLU A 460 26.06 -14.78 15.29
N GLU A 461 25.49 -15.97 15.48
CA GLU A 461 25.86 -17.21 14.78
C GLU A 461 25.51 -17.18 13.28
N LEU A 462 24.51 -16.37 12.90
CA LEU A 462 24.03 -16.15 11.53
C LEU A 462 24.81 -15.02 10.86
N ILE A 463 26.13 -15.22 10.72
CA ILE A 463 27.06 -14.17 10.28
C ILE A 463 26.63 -13.57 8.92
N ALA A 464 26.22 -14.40 7.96
CA ALA A 464 25.81 -13.93 6.63
C ALA A 464 24.54 -13.09 6.71
N GLU A 465 23.52 -13.58 7.42
CA GLU A 465 22.25 -12.89 7.62
C GLU A 465 22.46 -11.55 8.33
N CYS A 466 23.25 -11.52 9.41
CA CYS A 466 23.49 -10.30 10.17
C CYS A 466 24.30 -9.29 9.36
N ASN A 467 25.20 -9.74 8.49
CA ASN A 467 25.88 -8.86 7.53
C ASN A 467 24.89 -8.25 6.52
N ILE A 468 23.93 -9.04 6.02
CA ILE A 468 22.89 -8.53 5.13
C ILE A 468 21.99 -7.52 5.85
N VAL A 469 21.53 -7.82 7.07
CA VAL A 469 20.77 -6.88 7.92
C VAL A 469 21.56 -5.59 8.11
N GLY A 470 22.84 -5.68 8.49
CA GLY A 470 23.70 -4.52 8.70
C GLY A 470 23.80 -3.63 7.47
N ASN A 471 24.14 -4.21 6.32
CA ASN A 471 24.28 -3.47 5.06
C ASN A 471 22.95 -2.89 4.56
N LEU A 472 21.86 -3.66 4.56
CA LEU A 472 20.55 -3.20 4.10
C LEU A 472 20.04 -2.05 4.96
N THR A 473 20.08 -2.20 6.28
CA THR A 473 19.59 -1.17 7.20
C THR A 473 20.46 0.08 7.16
N GLU A 474 21.78 -0.03 6.92
CA GLU A 474 22.65 1.12 6.70
C GLU A 474 22.32 1.86 5.39
N MET A 475 22.22 1.13 4.27
CA MET A 475 21.83 1.71 2.98
C MET A 475 20.44 2.38 3.06
N LEU A 476 19.48 1.73 3.70
CA LEU A 476 18.15 2.27 3.90
C LEU A 476 18.16 3.51 4.79
N THR A 477 18.90 3.50 5.90
CA THR A 477 19.08 4.68 6.78
C THR A 477 19.68 5.86 6.01
N ASN A 478 20.71 5.63 5.19
CA ASN A 478 21.31 6.68 4.37
C ASN A 478 20.32 7.25 3.36
N PHE A 479 19.49 6.40 2.75
CA PHE A 479 18.43 6.83 1.85
C PHE A 479 17.36 7.66 2.57
N LEU A 480 16.91 7.21 3.74
CA LEU A 480 15.94 7.92 4.57
C LEU A 480 16.46 9.29 5.03
N ASN A 481 17.75 9.40 5.33
CA ASN A 481 18.36 10.66 5.73
C ASN A 481 18.60 11.59 4.53
N SER A 482 19.26 11.10 3.48
CA SER A 482 19.85 11.96 2.43
C SER A 482 19.20 11.84 1.05
N GLY A 483 18.41 10.80 0.81
CA GLY A 483 17.90 10.44 -0.52
C GLY A 483 18.88 9.61 -1.37
N SER A 484 20.06 9.27 -0.84
CA SER A 484 21.04 8.37 -1.46
C SER A 484 21.28 7.15 -0.57
N PRO A 485 21.21 5.91 -1.08
CA PRO A 485 21.44 4.70 -0.31
C PRO A 485 22.92 4.31 -0.21
N SER A 486 23.84 5.05 -0.85
CA SER A 486 25.27 4.71 -0.84
C SER A 486 25.87 4.71 0.58
N THR A 487 26.81 3.82 0.84
CA THR A 487 27.59 3.74 2.09
C THR A 487 29.08 3.86 1.78
N ASP A 488 29.92 3.89 2.82
CA ASP A 488 31.38 3.86 2.65
C ASP A 488 31.86 2.55 2.00
N ALA A 489 31.13 1.45 2.21
CA ALA A 489 31.45 0.13 1.66
C ALA A 489 30.82 -0.12 0.28
N VAL A 490 29.64 0.46 0.01
CA VAL A 490 28.85 0.22 -1.19
C VAL A 490 28.54 1.54 -1.89
N THR A 491 29.24 1.79 -3.01
CA THR A 491 28.85 2.87 -3.92
C THR A 491 27.65 2.42 -4.75
N TRP A 492 26.49 3.04 -4.51
CA TRP A 492 25.25 2.73 -5.20
C TRP A 492 24.90 3.85 -6.18
N ASN A 493 25.09 3.58 -7.47
CA ASN A 493 24.78 4.55 -8.52
C ASN A 493 23.26 4.67 -8.71
N LYS A 494 22.79 5.90 -8.92
CA LYS A 494 21.41 6.14 -9.37
C LYS A 494 21.22 5.61 -10.80
N LEU A 495 19.99 5.23 -11.13
CA LEU A 495 19.60 4.82 -12.47
C LEU A 495 19.60 6.04 -13.40
N GLU A 496 20.47 6.00 -14.41
CA GLU A 496 20.59 7.05 -15.41
C GLU A 496 19.69 6.80 -16.62
N LYS A 497 19.39 7.86 -17.37
CA LYS A 497 18.71 7.74 -18.66
C LYS A 497 19.67 7.17 -19.71
N VAL A 498 19.74 5.85 -19.76
CA VAL A 498 20.55 5.09 -20.73
C VAL A 498 19.66 4.34 -21.72
N LYS A 499 20.27 3.66 -22.69
CA LYS A 499 19.54 2.74 -23.57
C LYS A 499 18.96 1.60 -22.72
N GLU A 500 17.73 1.20 -23.01
CA GLU A 500 17.08 0.10 -22.32
C GLU A 500 17.96 -1.16 -22.35
N LEU A 501 18.02 -1.86 -21.22
CA LEU A 501 18.86 -3.04 -20.95
C LEU A 501 20.35 -2.73 -20.75
N GLU A 502 20.73 -1.45 -20.64
CA GLU A 502 22.08 -1.02 -20.24
C GLU A 502 22.09 -0.34 -18.85
N GLU A 503 20.96 -0.37 -18.14
CA GLU A 503 20.82 0.23 -16.81
C GLU A 503 21.71 -0.47 -15.78
N GLU A 504 22.20 0.31 -14.82
CA GLU A 504 22.88 -0.19 -13.63
C GLU A 504 21.88 -0.42 -12.50
N TRP A 505 22.12 -1.47 -11.72
CA TRP A 505 21.30 -1.86 -10.57
C TRP A 505 22.17 -2.56 -9.53
N LEU A 506 21.75 -2.55 -8.26
CA LEU A 506 22.49 -3.22 -7.19
C LEU A 506 21.98 -4.65 -7.01
N LEU A 507 22.85 -5.65 -7.11
CA LEU A 507 22.55 -6.99 -6.64
C LEU A 507 22.83 -7.07 -5.15
N ILE A 508 21.82 -7.48 -4.38
CA ILE A 508 21.92 -7.74 -2.95
C ILE A 508 21.79 -9.25 -2.74
N ASP A 509 22.94 -9.88 -2.64
CA ASP A 509 23.14 -11.28 -2.25
C ASP A 509 24.26 -11.31 -1.19
N THR A 510 24.85 -12.47 -0.93
CA THR A 510 26.05 -12.62 -0.10
C THR A 510 27.15 -11.62 -0.50
N ASP A 511 27.30 -11.37 -1.81
CA ASP A 511 28.11 -10.28 -2.35
C ASP A 511 27.21 -9.15 -2.85
N ILE A 512 27.31 -7.98 -2.21
CA ILE A 512 26.59 -6.78 -2.63
C ILE A 512 27.42 -6.05 -3.70
N LYS A 513 26.86 -5.90 -4.90
CA LYS A 513 27.61 -5.32 -6.03
C LYS A 513 26.73 -4.68 -7.09
N MET A 514 27.20 -3.57 -7.66
CA MET A 514 26.58 -3.00 -8.86
C MET A 514 26.71 -3.98 -10.03
N GLN A 515 25.63 -4.11 -10.78
CA GLN A 515 25.51 -4.88 -12.01
C GLN A 515 25.08 -3.95 -13.14
N LYS A 516 25.28 -4.39 -14.38
CA LYS A 516 24.84 -3.66 -15.58
C LYS A 516 24.10 -4.59 -16.52
N GLY A 517 22.98 -4.11 -17.04
CA GLY A 517 22.07 -4.87 -17.90
C GLY A 517 21.24 -5.83 -17.08
N LEU A 518 20.08 -5.35 -16.63
CA LEU A 518 19.13 -6.14 -15.85
C LEU A 518 18.51 -7.24 -16.71
N HIS A 519 18.92 -8.50 -16.47
CA HIS A 519 18.40 -9.72 -17.11
C HIS A 519 18.04 -9.57 -18.61
N PRO A 520 18.97 -9.12 -19.48
CA PRO A 520 18.64 -8.74 -20.86
C PRO A 520 18.03 -9.89 -21.67
N ASN A 521 18.41 -11.14 -21.37
CA ASN A 521 17.85 -12.33 -22.01
C ASN A 521 16.34 -12.53 -21.76
N ARG A 522 15.80 -11.97 -20.67
CA ARG A 522 14.38 -12.07 -20.30
C ARG A 522 13.64 -10.75 -20.54
N LEU A 523 14.21 -9.63 -20.06
CA LEU A 523 13.54 -8.33 -20.09
C LEU A 523 13.55 -7.66 -21.47
N ALA A 524 14.38 -8.10 -22.42
CA ALA A 524 14.28 -7.64 -23.81
C ALA A 524 12.92 -7.97 -24.43
N LEU A 525 12.40 -9.17 -24.18
CA LEU A 525 11.10 -9.59 -24.67
C LEU A 525 9.99 -8.69 -24.12
N TRP A 526 9.96 -8.50 -22.80
CA TRP A 526 8.94 -7.69 -22.13
C TRP A 526 9.02 -6.21 -22.51
N THR A 527 10.23 -5.67 -22.60
CA THR A 527 10.44 -4.30 -23.09
C THR A 527 9.81 -4.14 -24.47
N LYS A 528 10.03 -5.09 -25.38
CA LYS A 528 9.45 -5.05 -26.73
C LYS A 528 7.92 -5.23 -26.74
N ILE A 529 7.39 -6.18 -25.97
CA ILE A 529 5.94 -6.42 -25.87
C ILE A 529 5.22 -5.15 -25.40
N TYR A 530 5.72 -4.50 -24.36
CA TYR A 530 5.12 -3.26 -23.85
C TYR A 530 5.35 -2.07 -24.79
N GLU A 531 6.45 -2.00 -25.54
CA GLU A 531 6.62 -0.99 -26.60
C GLU A 531 5.55 -1.12 -27.69
N ASP A 532 5.27 -2.36 -28.12
CA ASP A 532 4.40 -2.65 -29.27
C ASP A 532 2.90 -2.67 -28.93
N HIS A 533 2.54 -3.04 -27.69
CA HIS A 533 1.16 -3.40 -27.34
C HIS A 533 0.58 -2.67 -26.14
N PHE A 534 1.37 -1.92 -25.38
CA PHE A 534 0.82 -1.12 -24.29
C PHE A 534 0.06 0.09 -24.83
N ILE A 535 -1.19 0.23 -24.43
CA ILE A 535 -1.97 1.43 -24.69
C ILE A 535 -2.54 1.90 -23.38
N GLU A 536 -2.28 3.18 -23.06
CA GLU A 536 -2.83 3.77 -21.86
C GLU A 536 -4.35 3.96 -22.03
N ARG A 537 -5.13 3.23 -21.22
CA ARG A 537 -6.60 3.35 -21.19
C ARG A 537 -7.03 4.20 -20.00
N ASN A 538 -7.59 5.37 -20.28
CA ASN A 538 -8.46 6.06 -19.34
C ASN A 538 -9.87 5.47 -19.48
N GLY A 539 -10.19 4.44 -18.70
CA GLY A 539 -11.52 3.79 -18.70
C GLY A 539 -12.69 4.75 -18.50
N SER A 540 -12.42 6.00 -18.07
CA SER A 540 -13.42 7.05 -17.85
C SER A 540 -13.63 8.03 -19.01
N ARG A 541 -12.84 8.00 -20.10
CA ARG A 541 -12.98 9.00 -21.19
C ARG A 541 -13.33 8.43 -22.57
N ASP A 542 -13.08 7.14 -22.80
CA ASP A 542 -13.33 6.52 -24.11
C ASP A 542 -14.42 5.46 -24.05
N ILE A 543 -15.61 5.83 -23.54
CA ILE A 543 -16.82 5.17 -24.03
C ILE A 543 -16.96 5.66 -25.47
N SER A 544 -16.53 4.84 -26.42
CA SER A 544 -16.86 5.03 -27.84
C SER A 544 -18.34 5.43 -27.94
N PRO A 545 -18.72 6.44 -28.75
CA PRO A 545 -20.12 6.83 -28.94
C PRO A 545 -21.03 5.63 -29.25
N VAL A 546 -20.46 4.58 -29.86
CA VAL A 546 -21.14 3.31 -30.17
C VAL A 546 -21.48 2.52 -28.91
N ALA A 547 -20.58 2.44 -27.93
CA ALA A 547 -20.83 1.74 -26.67
C ALA A 547 -21.87 2.49 -25.80
N TYR A 548 -21.83 3.83 -25.78
CA TYR A 548 -22.85 4.64 -25.13
C TYR A 548 -24.23 4.43 -25.79
N ILE A 549 -24.29 4.38 -27.12
CA ILE A 549 -25.53 4.08 -27.85
C ILE A 549 -26.04 2.67 -27.50
N ILE A 550 -25.17 1.66 -27.43
CA ILE A 550 -25.59 0.28 -27.09
C ILE A 550 -26.10 0.20 -25.65
N ILE A 551 -25.42 0.81 -24.69
CA ILE A 551 -25.84 0.83 -23.28
C ILE A 551 -27.15 1.58 -23.12
N VAL A 552 -27.29 2.76 -23.74
CA VAL A 552 -28.53 3.55 -23.71
C VAL A 552 -29.67 2.81 -24.42
N PHE A 553 -29.41 2.11 -25.52
CA PHE A 553 -30.42 1.28 -26.19
C PHE A 553 -30.83 0.06 -25.37
N GLN A 554 -29.90 -0.60 -24.67
CA GLN A 554 -30.22 -1.72 -23.78
C GLN A 554 -31.04 -1.28 -22.56
N CYS A 555 -30.71 -0.13 -21.95
CA CYS A 555 -31.50 0.47 -20.88
C CYS A 555 -32.89 0.92 -21.35
N LEU A 556 -33.01 1.52 -22.54
CA LEU A 556 -34.30 1.90 -23.13
C LEU A 556 -35.16 0.69 -23.48
N PHE A 557 -34.56 -0.39 -23.99
CA PHE A 557 -35.28 -1.64 -24.27
C PHE A 557 -35.87 -2.25 -23.00
N PHE A 558 -35.10 -2.27 -21.90
CA PHE A 558 -35.56 -2.73 -20.59
C PHE A 558 -36.73 -1.90 -20.05
N LEU A 559 -36.68 -0.57 -20.18
CA LEU A 559 -37.78 0.32 -19.77
C LEU A 559 -39.05 0.13 -20.62
N THR A 560 -38.94 -0.11 -21.93
CA THR A 560 -40.09 -0.45 -22.78
C THR A 560 -40.65 -1.85 -22.53
N PHE A 561 -39.81 -2.80 -22.10
CA PHE A 561 -40.27 -4.15 -21.73
C PHE A 561 -40.99 -4.15 -20.38
N CYS A 562 -40.53 -3.36 -19.41
CA CYS A 562 -41.20 -3.22 -18.11
C CYS A 562 -42.56 -2.51 -18.23
N THR A 563 -42.70 -1.50 -19.09
CA THR A 563 -43.97 -0.79 -19.30
C THR A 563 -45.03 -1.61 -20.04
N THR A 564 -44.63 -2.62 -20.83
CA THR A 564 -45.57 -3.50 -21.56
C THR A 564 -46.05 -4.68 -20.71
N VAL A 565 -45.27 -5.12 -19.72
CA VAL A 565 -45.68 -6.21 -18.81
C VAL A 565 -46.65 -5.71 -17.72
N SER A 566 -46.65 -4.43 -17.36
CA SER A 566 -47.63 -3.85 -16.42
C SER A 566 -49.06 -3.70 -16.98
N HIS A 567 -49.30 -4.04 -18.25
CA HIS A 567 -50.64 -4.06 -18.86
C HIS A 567 -51.18 -5.46 -19.15
N ILE A 568 -50.45 -6.52 -18.77
CA ILE A 568 -50.89 -7.91 -18.91
C ILE A 568 -50.52 -8.70 -17.64
N VAL A 569 -51.03 -8.27 -16.47
CA VAL A 569 -51.37 -9.12 -15.31
C VAL A 569 -52.54 -8.47 -14.58
#